data_AF-A0A820Y0N4-F1
#
_entry.id   AF-A0A820Y0N4-F1
#
_cell.length_a   1.000
_cell.length_b   1.000
_cell.length_c   1.000
_cell.angle_alpha   90.00
_cell.angle_beta   90.00
_cell.angle_gamma   90.00
#
_symmetry.space_group_name_H-M   'P 1'
#
loop_
_entity.id
_entity.type
_entity.pdbx_description
1 polymer ?
#
loop_
_entity_poly.entity_id
_entity_poly.type
_entity_poly.pdbx_seq_one_letter_code
_entity_poly.pdbx_strand_id
1 'polypeptide(L)'
;MNNLSSNTTASYYLWSTDKKIRIFILTIIMCITLIGNSYIIFKLLCNRRHRTRLQLFILNLAIGDLTICLCTMTSELFLLIFDQQWILGNVACKLTLYIQVVTLASTTFINVAMTYDR
;
A
#
# COMPACT_ATOMS: atom_id res chain seq x y z
N MET A 1 40.14 19.65 8.94
CA MET A 1 39.20 19.44 7.80
C MET A 1 38.68 18.00 7.69
N ASN A 2 39.11 17.10 8.58
CA ASN A 2 39.00 15.65 8.42
C ASN A 2 37.74 15.08 9.10
N ASN A 3 37.22 15.79 10.11
CA ASN A 3 36.03 15.42 10.88
C ASN A 3 34.71 15.82 10.19
N LEU A 4 34.74 16.81 9.28
CA LEU A 4 33.54 17.25 8.59
C LEU A 4 33.21 16.27 7.45
N SER A 5 34.21 15.89 6.65
CA SER A 5 34.07 14.92 5.56
C SER A 5 33.70 13.51 6.07
N SER A 6 34.26 13.05 7.19
CA SER A 6 33.89 11.77 7.79
C SER A 6 32.41 11.73 8.24
N ASN A 7 31.91 12.81 8.84
CA ASN A 7 30.51 12.90 9.27
C ASN A 7 29.54 12.95 8.09
N THR A 8 29.81 13.77 7.06
CA THR A 8 28.97 13.79 5.85
C THR A 8 28.98 12.42 5.18
N THR A 9 30.13 11.71 5.24
CA THR A 9 30.21 10.39 4.66
C THR A 9 29.34 9.36 5.35
N ALA A 10 29.41 9.30 6.68
CA ALA A 10 28.58 8.42 7.49
C ALA A 10 27.08 8.72 7.30
N SER A 11 26.68 10.00 7.29
CA SER A 11 25.29 10.41 7.11
C SER A 11 24.71 9.97 5.75
N TYR A 12 25.48 10.03 4.65
CA TYR A 12 24.96 9.57 3.36
C TYR A 12 24.83 8.05 3.28
N TYR A 13 25.77 7.29 3.88
CA TYR A 13 25.71 5.84 3.89
C TYR A 13 24.52 5.34 4.70
N LEU A 14 24.25 5.96 5.85
CA LEU A 14 23.08 5.68 6.67
C LEU A 14 21.78 5.91 5.88
N TRP A 15 21.60 7.08 5.30
CA TRP A 15 20.40 7.41 4.51
C TRP A 15 20.20 6.48 3.30
N SER A 16 21.28 6.09 2.61
CA SER A 16 21.23 5.13 1.50
C SER A 16 20.85 3.72 1.97
N THR A 17 21.35 3.31 3.13
CA THR A 17 21.06 2.01 3.74
C THR A 17 19.61 1.95 4.25
N ASP A 18 19.12 2.99 4.92
CA ASP A 18 17.75 3.11 5.42
C ASP A 18 16.73 2.98 4.28
N LYS A 19 16.99 3.65 3.15
CA LYS A 19 16.15 3.54 1.95
C LYS A 19 16.10 2.11 1.41
N LYS A 20 17.25 1.46 1.27
CA LYS A 20 17.33 0.08 0.75
C LYS A 20 16.61 -0.90 1.66
N ILE A 21 16.80 -0.80 2.96
CA ILE A 21 16.14 -1.65 3.96
C ILE A 21 14.62 -1.45 3.91
N ARG A 22 14.17 -0.19 3.86
CA ARG A 22 12.74 0.13 3.78
C ARG A 22 12.08 -0.46 2.55
N ILE A 23 12.68 -0.28 1.36
CA ILE A 23 12.17 -0.86 0.11
C ILE A 23 12.13 -2.39 0.19
N PHE A 24 13.17 -3.02 0.73
CA PHE A 24 13.25 -4.47 0.87
C PHE A 24 12.12 -5.03 1.75
N ILE A 25 11.93 -4.45 2.94
CA ILE A 25 10.86 -4.84 3.87
C ILE A 25 9.49 -4.64 3.22
N LEU A 26 9.28 -3.49 2.59
CA LEU A 26 8.02 -3.16 1.94
C LEU A 26 7.69 -4.07 0.75
N THR A 27 8.70 -4.49 0.01
CA THR A 27 8.55 -5.49 -1.08
C THR A 27 8.13 -6.84 -0.51
N ILE A 28 8.74 -7.28 0.60
CA ILE A 28 8.35 -8.53 1.27
C ILE A 28 6.90 -8.46 1.76
N ILE A 29 6.54 -7.38 2.46
CA ILE A 29 5.17 -7.18 2.94
C ILE A 29 4.20 -7.15 1.75
N MET A 30 4.53 -6.44 0.67
CA MET A 30 3.71 -6.41 -0.54
C MET A 30 3.50 -7.81 -1.12
N CYS A 31 4.54 -8.63 -1.24
CA CYS A 31 4.41 -10.01 -1.71
C CYS A 31 3.48 -10.85 -0.82
N ILE A 32 3.64 -10.75 0.50
CA ILE A 32 2.80 -11.46 1.46
C ILE A 32 1.34 -11.01 1.35
N THR A 33 1.10 -9.69 1.29
CA THR A 33 -0.23 -9.09 1.12
C THR A 33 -0.87 -9.50 -0.21
N LEU A 34 -0.12 -9.47 -1.31
CA LEU A 34 -0.59 -9.89 -2.64
C LEU A 34 -0.98 -11.36 -2.66
N ILE A 35 -0.10 -12.24 -2.19
CA ILE A 35 -0.34 -13.68 -2.19
C ILE A 35 -1.51 -14.03 -1.27
N GLY A 36 -1.52 -13.48 -0.05
CA GLY A 36 -2.57 -13.73 0.94
C GLY A 36 -3.94 -13.27 0.45
N ASN A 37 -4.05 -12.00 0.03
CA ASN A 37 -5.31 -11.45 -0.44
C ASN A 37 -5.79 -12.08 -1.75
N SER A 38 -4.88 -12.35 -2.70
CA SER A 38 -5.26 -13.01 -3.96
C SER A 38 -5.72 -14.45 -3.75
N TYR A 39 -5.08 -15.20 -2.85
CA TYR A 39 -5.51 -16.56 -2.52
C TYR A 39 -6.90 -16.59 -1.88
N ILE A 40 -7.17 -15.67 -0.95
CA ILE A 40 -8.48 -15.49 -0.33
C ILE A 40 -9.53 -15.15 -1.40
N ILE A 41 -9.25 -14.16 -2.27
CA ILE A 41 -10.13 -13.78 -3.38
C ILE A 41 -10.40 -14.99 -4.28
N PHE A 42 -9.38 -15.75 -4.67
CA PHE A 42 -9.52 -16.94 -5.50
C PHE A 42 -10.42 -17.99 -4.86
N LYS A 43 -10.20 -18.31 -3.58
CA LYS A 43 -11.05 -19.26 -2.81
C LYS A 43 -12.51 -18.78 -2.73
N LEU A 44 -12.73 -17.49 -2.48
CA LEU A 44 -14.07 -16.90 -2.40
C LEU A 44 -14.78 -16.87 -3.75
N LEU A 45 -14.07 -16.55 -4.84
CA LEU A 45 -14.62 -16.53 -6.20
C LEU A 45 -14.95 -17.94 -6.69
N CYS A 46 -14.12 -18.92 -6.36
CA CYS A 46 -14.30 -20.32 -6.75
C CYS A 46 -15.51 -20.96 -6.05
N ASN A 47 -15.79 -20.60 -4.78
CA ASN A 47 -16.94 -21.13 -4.04
C ASN A 47 -18.18 -20.24 -4.21
N ARG A 48 -18.76 -20.25 -5.42
CA ARG A 48 -19.82 -19.32 -5.87
C ARG A 48 -21.23 -19.59 -5.31
N ARG A 49 -21.40 -20.61 -4.47
CA ARG A 49 -22.72 -21.22 -4.20
C ARG A 49 -23.62 -20.44 -3.22
N HIS A 50 -23.07 -19.50 -2.44
CA HIS A 50 -23.86 -18.51 -1.68
C HIS A 50 -22.94 -17.37 -1.27
N ARG A 51 -23.10 -16.16 -1.84
CA ARG A 51 -22.35 -14.96 -1.42
C ARG A 51 -22.88 -14.52 -0.05
N THR A 52 -22.27 -15.02 1.03
CA THR A 52 -22.64 -14.58 2.37
C THR A 52 -22.13 -13.16 2.60
N ARG A 53 -22.81 -12.43 3.48
CA ARG A 53 -22.41 -11.10 3.92
C ARG A 53 -20.91 -11.02 4.25
N LEU A 54 -20.41 -12.01 5.01
CA LEU A 54 -18.99 -12.10 5.39
C LEU A 54 -18.03 -12.21 4.20
N GLN A 55 -18.42 -12.88 3.11
CA GLN A 55 -17.59 -13.00 1.92
C GLN A 55 -17.45 -11.68 1.16
N LEU A 56 -18.50 -10.85 1.12
CA LEU A 56 -18.44 -9.51 0.54
C LEU A 56 -17.53 -8.59 1.36
N PHE A 57 -17.60 -8.70 2.70
CA PHE A 57 -16.71 -7.96 3.60
C PHE A 57 -15.23 -8.31 3.37
N ILE A 58 -14.90 -9.61 3.34
CA ILE A 58 -13.53 -10.07 3.11
C ILE A 58 -13.03 -9.67 1.72
N LEU A 59 -13.88 -9.75 0.69
CA LEU A 59 -13.52 -9.34 -0.67
C LEU A 59 -13.19 -7.84 -0.72
N ASN A 60 -14.01 -7.00 -0.11
CA ASN A 60 -13.79 -5.56 -0.12
C ASN A 60 -12.54 -5.15 0.67
N LEU A 61 -12.29 -5.80 1.81
CA LEU A 61 -11.05 -5.61 2.57
C LEU A 61 -9.82 -5.98 1.74
N ALA A 62 -9.84 -7.16 1.10
CA ALA A 62 -8.73 -7.64 0.27
C ALA A 62 -8.44 -6.72 -0.93
N ILE A 63 -9.48 -6.20 -1.60
CA ILE A 63 -9.32 -5.23 -2.70
C ILE A 63 -8.74 -3.90 -2.17
N GLY A 64 -9.19 -3.46 -0.99
CA GLY A 64 -8.68 -2.25 -0.36
C GLY A 64 -7.19 -2.35 -0.02
N ASP A 65 -6.78 -3.45 0.60
CA ASP A 65 -5.39 -3.71 0.95
C ASP A 65 -4.48 -3.76 -0.29
N LEU A 66 -4.92 -4.45 -1.36
CA LEU A 66 -4.18 -4.48 -2.62
C LEU A 66 -4.02 -3.08 -3.22
N THR A 67 -5.10 -2.29 -3.23
CA THR A 67 -5.10 -0.94 -3.79
C THR A 67 -4.18 -0.01 -2.98
N ILE A 68 -4.29 -0.01 -1.65
CA ILE A 68 -3.47 0.82 -0.76
C ILE A 68 -2.00 0.41 -0.87
N CYS A 69 -1.72 -0.89 -0.90
CA CYS A 69 -0.37 -1.43 -1.01
C CYS A 69 0.28 -1.01 -2.35
N LEU A 70 -0.43 -1.20 -3.47
CA LEU A 70 0.04 -0.77 -4.79
C LEU A 70 0.24 0.74 -4.86
N CYS A 71 -0.69 1.53 -4.33
CA CYS A 71 -0.59 2.99 -4.29
C CYS A 71 0.62 3.44 -3.47
N THR A 72 0.87 2.81 -2.32
CA THR A 72 2.01 3.11 -1.45
C THR A 72 3.33 2.75 -2.12
N MET A 73 3.46 1.54 -2.66
CA MET A 73 4.68 1.12 -3.39
C MET A 73 4.94 1.99 -4.61
N THR A 74 3.90 2.29 -5.40
CA THR A 74 4.03 3.15 -6.57
C THR A 74 4.53 4.54 -6.15
N SER A 75 3.98 5.10 -5.07
CA SER A 75 4.41 6.40 -4.55
C SER A 75 5.86 6.39 -4.05
N GLU A 76 6.29 5.33 -3.36
CA GLU A 76 7.68 5.19 -2.91
C GLU A 76 8.67 5.03 -4.07
N LEU A 77 8.36 4.18 -5.05
CA LEU A 77 9.17 4.03 -6.27
C LEU A 77 9.28 5.36 -7.01
N PHE A 78 8.18 6.10 -7.07
CA PHE A 78 8.14 7.40 -7.72
C PHE A 78 9.06 8.42 -7.02
N LEU A 79 8.98 8.49 -5.69
CA LEU A 79 9.87 9.32 -4.88
C LEU A 79 11.35 8.96 -5.05
N LEU A 80 11.65 7.68 -5.28
CA LEU A 80 13.00 7.18 -5.43
C LEU A 80 13.60 7.49 -6.80
N ILE A 81 12.83 7.33 -7.87
CA ILE A 81 13.28 7.51 -9.26
C ILE A 81 13.57 8.98 -9.56
N PHE A 82 12.80 9.91 -8.98
CA PHE A 82 12.90 11.33 -9.29
C PHE A 82 13.68 12.16 -8.27
N ASP A 83 14.55 11.55 -7.46
CA ASP A 83 15.44 12.26 -6.54
C ASP A 83 14.70 13.24 -5.59
N GLN A 84 13.53 12.81 -5.08
CA GLN A 84 12.59 13.62 -4.31
C GLN A 84 12.01 14.87 -5.02
N GLN A 85 12.23 15.05 -6.32
CA GLN A 85 11.57 16.06 -7.14
C GLN A 85 10.31 15.46 -7.77
N TRP A 86 9.12 15.89 -7.33
CA TRP A 86 7.84 15.38 -7.84
C TRP A 86 7.55 15.88 -9.27
N ILE A 87 8.12 15.25 -10.30
CA ILE A 87 7.91 15.67 -11.69
C ILE A 87 6.61 15.14 -12.34
N LEU A 88 6.00 14.03 -11.86
CA LEU A 88 4.66 13.60 -12.33
C LEU A 88 3.52 14.53 -11.88
N GLY A 89 3.86 15.57 -11.10
CA GLY A 89 2.94 16.59 -10.64
C GLY A 89 2.26 16.24 -9.33
N ASN A 90 1.88 17.30 -8.60
CA ASN A 90 1.15 17.26 -7.32
C ASN A 90 -0.19 16.49 -7.39
N VAL A 91 -0.64 16.18 -8.62
CA VAL A 91 -1.84 15.43 -8.96
C VAL A 91 -1.70 13.96 -8.57
N ALA A 92 -0.59 13.29 -8.89
CA ALA A 92 -0.42 11.87 -8.56
C ALA A 92 -0.37 11.64 -7.03
N CYS A 93 0.30 12.53 -6.29
CA CYS A 93 0.31 12.50 -4.82
C CYS A 93 -1.11 12.60 -4.25
N LYS A 94 -1.85 13.62 -4.70
CA LYS A 94 -3.24 13.83 -4.29
C LYS A 94 -4.14 12.68 -4.71
N LEU A 95 -3.93 12.09 -5.89
CA LEU A 95 -4.73 10.99 -6.41
C LEU A 95 -4.52 9.72 -5.58
N THR A 96 -3.28 9.35 -5.27
CA THR A 96 -2.97 8.22 -4.37
C THR A 96 -3.67 8.40 -3.03
N LEU A 97 -3.54 9.58 -2.42
CA LEU A 97 -4.16 9.86 -1.12
C LEU A 97 -5.69 9.88 -1.21
N TYR A 98 -6.25 10.40 -2.30
CA TYR A 98 -7.69 10.36 -2.58
C TYR A 98 -8.20 8.93 -2.70
N ILE A 99 -7.54 8.07 -3.47
CA ILE A 99 -7.91 6.66 -3.64
C ILE A 99 -7.88 5.93 -2.29
N GLN A 100 -6.85 6.17 -1.46
CA GLN A 100 -6.77 5.59 -0.12
C GLN A 100 -7.97 5.99 0.75
N VAL A 101 -8.30 7.28 0.79
CA VAL A 101 -9.43 7.80 1.58
C VAL A 101 -10.76 7.26 1.06
N VAL A 102 -10.97 7.22 -0.25
CA VAL A 102 -12.20 6.71 -0.86
C VAL A 102 -12.36 5.21 -0.59
N THR A 103 -11.28 4.44 -0.69
CA THR A 103 -11.26 2.99 -0.42
C THR A 103 -11.61 2.71 1.04
N LEU A 104 -11.03 3.49 1.95
CA LEU A 104 -11.33 3.39 3.38
C LEU A 104 -12.80 3.73 3.65
N ALA A 105 -13.29 4.85 3.10
CA ALA A 105 -14.67 5.27 3.26
C ALA A 105 -15.65 4.20 2.75
N SER A 106 -15.42 3.68 1.53
CA SER A 106 -16.22 2.58 0.94
C SER A 106 -16.28 1.37 1.88
N THR A 107 -15.13 0.98 2.43
CA THR A 107 -15.04 -0.16 3.36
C THR A 107 -15.80 0.08 4.66
N THR A 108 -15.73 1.29 5.20
CA THR A 108 -16.51 1.69 6.37
C THR A 108 -18.01 1.67 6.06
N PHE A 109 -18.45 2.19 4.91
CA PHE A 109 -19.86 2.15 4.51
C PHE A 109 -20.38 0.73 4.36
N ILE A 110 -19.63 -0.16 3.71
CA ILE A 110 -19.98 -1.58 3.59
C ILE A 110 -20.08 -2.21 4.97
N ASN A 111 -19.15 -1.92 5.89
CA ASN A 111 -19.20 -2.43 7.25
C ASN A 111 -20.46 -1.95 8.01
N VAL A 112 -20.82 -0.67 7.88
CA VAL A 112 -22.02 -0.10 8.52
C VAL A 112 -23.30 -0.67 7.92
N ALA A 113 -23.40 -0.76 6.59
CA ALA A 113 -24.55 -1.39 5.91
C ALA A 113 -24.72 -2.84 6.37
N MET A 114 -23.62 -3.56 6.55
CA MET A 114 -23.60 -4.93 7.05
C MET A 114 -24.02 -5.08 8.51
N THR A 115 -23.80 -4.06 9.35
CA THR A 115 -24.33 -4.03 10.73
C THR A 115 -25.79 -3.59 10.79
N TYR A 116 -26.24 -2.79 9.83
CA TYR A 116 -27.63 -2.33 9.77
C TYR A 116 -28.57 -3.37 9.18
N ASP A 117 -28.11 -4.11 8.16
CA ASP A 117 -28.86 -5.21 7.54
C ASP A 117 -28.97 -6.42 8.49
N ARG A 118 -28.18 -6.46 9.57
CA ARG A 118 -28.17 -7.51 10.60
C ARG A 118 -29.25 -7.27 11.64
#